data_AF-A0A838PBY0-F1
#
_entry.id   AF-A0A838PBY0-F1
#
_cell.length_a   1.000
_cell.length_b   1.000
_cell.length_c   1.000
_cell.angle_alpha   90.00
_cell.angle_beta   90.00
_cell.angle_gamma   90.00
#
_symmetry.space_group_name_H-M   'P 1'
#
loop_
_entity.id
_entity.type
_entity.pdbx_description
1 polymer ?
#
loop_
_entity_poly.entity_id
_entity_poly.type
_entity_poly.pdbx_seq_one_letter_code
_entity_poly.pdbx_strand_id
1 'polypeptide(L)'
;MAETTPTDIHATTTGGHVERVTPRGRYLFVMSLAALGVVYGDIGTSPLYALRECFHGPHSIVPTPANILGVLSLIFWSLVIVISVKYLVFVLHADNHGEGGILSLTALATPIKPSGKSERRLLIAMGIFGAALLYGDGMITPAISILGAMEGLTVATPLFNSYVVPITIAIIVALFLVQSRGTAGIGKVFGPVTLVWFAVLAALGIMQI
;
A
#
# COMPACT_ATOMS: atom_id res chain seq x y z
N MET A 1 13.66 -52.56 -1.41
CA MET A 1 14.05 -51.29 -0.76
C MET A 1 13.35 -50.20 -1.56
N ALA A 2 12.45 -49.46 -0.92
CA ALA A 2 11.24 -48.89 -1.50
C ALA A 2 11.46 -47.72 -2.49
N GLU A 3 10.68 -47.76 -3.57
CA GLU A 3 10.34 -46.63 -4.46
C GLU A 3 9.53 -45.56 -3.70
N THR A 4 9.82 -44.29 -3.94
CA THR A 4 8.94 -43.17 -3.58
C THR A 4 8.63 -42.36 -4.84
N THR A 5 7.54 -42.74 -5.49
CA THR A 5 6.83 -41.99 -6.54
C THR A 5 6.20 -40.73 -5.94
N PRO A 6 6.16 -39.58 -6.64
CA PRO A 6 5.45 -38.38 -6.17
C PRO A 6 3.95 -38.62 -6.28
N THR A 7 3.23 -38.51 -5.16
CA THR A 7 1.79 -38.76 -5.11
C THR A 7 1.03 -37.68 -5.88
N ASP A 8 0.34 -38.12 -6.92
CA ASP A 8 -0.61 -37.35 -7.72
C ASP A 8 -1.71 -36.73 -6.85
N ILE A 9 -1.98 -35.45 -7.13
CA ILE A 9 -3.05 -34.66 -6.52
C ILE A 9 -4.35 -35.00 -7.26
N HIS A 10 -4.90 -36.19 -7.03
CA HIS A 10 -6.24 -36.51 -7.47
C HIS A 10 -7.26 -35.81 -6.56
N ALA A 11 -7.86 -34.74 -7.08
CA ALA A 11 -9.03 -34.11 -6.50
C ALA A 11 -10.22 -35.07 -6.55
N THR A 12 -10.48 -35.79 -5.46
CA THR A 12 -11.75 -36.47 -5.22
C THR A 12 -12.75 -35.47 -4.66
N THR A 13 -13.57 -34.89 -5.53
CA THR A 13 -14.69 -34.02 -5.14
C THR A 13 -15.81 -34.87 -4.54
N THR A 14 -15.87 -34.96 -3.21
CA THR A 14 -17.03 -35.50 -2.48
C THR A 14 -17.36 -34.55 -1.33
N GLY A 15 -18.54 -33.92 -1.36
CA GLY A 15 -19.16 -33.23 -0.22
C GLY A 15 -18.51 -31.89 0.17
N GLY A 16 -19.13 -30.79 -0.22
CA GLY A 16 -18.66 -29.42 -0.01
C GLY A 16 -18.63 -28.92 1.44
N HIS A 17 -17.62 -29.33 2.20
CA HIS A 17 -17.07 -28.54 3.29
C HIS A 17 -15.65 -28.13 2.89
N VAL A 18 -15.47 -26.85 2.54
CA VAL A 18 -14.13 -26.26 2.43
C VAL A 18 -13.56 -26.22 3.84
N GLU A 19 -12.78 -27.24 4.20
CA GLU A 19 -12.04 -27.26 5.45
C GLU A 19 -11.06 -26.08 5.44
N ARG A 20 -11.40 -25.02 6.18
CA ARG A 20 -10.51 -23.86 6.33
C ARG A 20 -9.31 -24.31 7.14
N VAL A 21 -8.23 -24.70 6.46
CA VAL A 21 -6.94 -24.96 7.09
C VAL A 21 -6.53 -23.70 7.83
N THR A 22 -6.63 -23.73 9.16
CA THR A 22 -6.16 -22.64 10.02
C THR A 22 -4.64 -22.62 9.89
N PRO A 23 -4.04 -21.55 9.32
CA PRO A 23 -2.60 -21.53 9.19
C PRO A 23 -2.00 -21.50 10.59
N ARG A 24 -0.91 -22.25 10.86
CA ARG A 24 -0.31 -22.35 12.20
C ARG A 24 1.12 -21.80 12.23
N GLY A 25 1.42 -21.08 13.32
CA GLY A 25 2.76 -20.66 13.72
C GLY A 25 3.51 -19.83 12.69
N ARG A 26 4.64 -20.37 12.20
CA ARG A 26 5.60 -19.66 11.32
C ARG A 26 4.97 -19.15 10.03
N TYR A 27 4.01 -19.88 9.47
CA TYR A 27 3.33 -19.46 8.24
C TYR A 27 2.44 -18.24 8.47
N LEU A 28 1.66 -18.20 9.56
CA LEU A 28 0.90 -17.00 9.94
C LEU A 28 1.82 -15.80 10.14
N PHE A 29 2.91 -15.99 10.89
CA PHE A 29 3.85 -14.90 11.15
C PHE A 29 4.44 -14.31 9.87
N VAL A 30 4.86 -15.15 8.92
CA VAL A 30 5.40 -14.69 7.62
C VAL A 30 4.33 -13.96 6.82
N MET A 31 3.09 -14.47 6.79
CA MET A 31 2.00 -13.83 6.04
C MET A 31 1.55 -12.51 6.68
N SER A 32 1.50 -12.44 8.02
CA SER A 32 1.24 -11.21 8.76
C SER A 32 2.35 -10.18 8.54
N LEU A 33 3.62 -10.59 8.61
CA LEU A 33 4.75 -9.68 8.38
C LEU A 33 4.77 -9.16 6.93
N ALA A 34 4.46 -10.02 5.95
CA ALA A 34 4.29 -9.60 4.57
C ALA A 34 3.14 -8.59 4.42
N ALA A 35 1.96 -8.88 4.98
CA ALA A 35 0.81 -7.99 4.92
C ALA A 35 1.08 -6.64 5.60
N LEU A 36 1.69 -6.65 6.78
CA LEU A 36 2.12 -5.43 7.48
C LEU A 36 3.14 -4.65 6.65
N GLY A 37 4.14 -5.32 6.08
CA GLY A 37 5.15 -4.66 5.26
C GLY A 37 4.61 -4.00 3.99
N VAL A 38 3.59 -4.59 3.38
CA VAL A 38 2.91 -3.98 2.23
C VAL A 38 2.08 -2.76 2.67
N VAL A 39 1.21 -2.93 3.67
CA VAL A 39 0.29 -1.86 4.10
C VAL A 39 1.05 -0.68 4.74
N TYR A 40 1.97 -0.96 5.66
CA TYR A 40 2.73 0.09 6.32
C TYR A 40 3.88 0.62 5.46
N GLY A 41 4.36 -0.13 4.47
CA GLY A 41 5.34 0.38 3.51
C GLY A 41 4.76 1.49 2.65
N ASP A 42 3.52 1.34 2.19
CA ASP A 42 2.81 2.36 1.43
C ASP A 42 2.55 3.64 2.26
N ILE A 43 2.04 3.44 3.48
CA ILE A 43 1.76 4.52 4.44
C ILE A 43 3.04 5.26 4.87
N GLY A 44 4.14 4.54 5.05
CA GLY A 44 5.39 5.10 5.57
C GLY A 44 6.16 5.92 4.54
N THR A 45 6.07 5.57 3.25
CA THR A 45 6.85 6.22 2.19
C THR A 45 6.20 7.53 1.70
N SER A 46 4.88 7.64 1.77
CA SER A 46 4.13 8.82 1.32
C SER A 46 4.50 10.13 2.04
N PRO A 47 4.75 10.17 3.37
CA PRO A 47 5.30 11.34 4.06
C PRO A 47 6.64 11.85 3.52
N LEU A 48 7.53 10.96 3.07
CA LEU A 48 8.83 11.36 2.52
C LEU A 48 8.67 12.14 1.22
N TYR A 49 7.75 11.70 0.36
CA TYR A 49 7.38 12.43 -0.86
C TYR A 49 6.72 13.77 -0.54
N ALA A 50 5.74 13.78 0.38
CA ALA A 50 5.06 15.02 0.75
C ALA A 50 6.04 16.07 1.29
N LEU A 51 6.98 15.65 2.14
CA LEU A 51 8.02 16.53 2.68
C LEU A 51 8.94 17.06 1.55
N ARG A 52 9.37 16.19 0.64
CA ARG A 52 10.17 16.57 -0.53
C ARG A 52 9.46 17.62 -1.38
N GLU A 53 8.20 17.39 -1.73
CA GLU A 53 7.42 18.26 -2.62
C GLU A 53 7.22 19.66 -2.02
N CYS A 54 7.06 19.76 -0.69
CA CYS A 54 6.97 21.05 -0.01
C CYS A 54 8.23 21.92 -0.21
N PHE A 55 9.42 21.32 -0.31
CA PHE A 55 10.69 22.08 -0.32
C PHE A 55 11.41 22.08 -1.68
N HIS A 56 11.08 21.17 -2.60
CA HIS A 56 11.81 21.00 -3.87
C HIS A 56 10.93 21.16 -5.13
N GLY A 57 9.65 21.51 -4.98
CA GLY A 57 8.73 21.73 -6.10
C GLY A 57 8.71 23.17 -6.68
N PRO A 58 7.93 23.40 -7.75
CA PRO A 58 7.75 24.72 -8.38
C PRO A 58 7.19 25.78 -7.44
N HIS A 59 6.46 25.35 -6.40
CA HIS A 59 5.85 26.20 -5.36
C HIS A 59 6.51 25.95 -4.00
N SER A 60 7.82 25.66 -3.99
CA SER A 60 8.55 25.33 -2.77
C SER A 60 8.54 26.47 -1.75
N ILE A 61 8.38 26.10 -0.48
CA ILE A 61 8.56 27.03 0.64
C ILE A 61 10.02 27.06 1.06
N VAL A 62 10.50 28.22 1.51
CA VAL A 62 11.88 28.34 2.02
C VAL A 62 12.05 27.42 3.23
N PRO A 63 13.12 26.60 3.31
CA PRO A 63 13.38 25.67 4.41
C PRO A 63 13.84 26.42 5.67
N THR A 64 12.95 27.23 6.25
CA THR A 64 13.15 27.84 7.56
C THR A 64 12.76 26.86 8.66
N PRO A 65 13.35 26.94 9.88
CA PRO A 65 12.98 26.05 10.97
C PRO A 65 11.47 26.05 11.28
N ALA A 66 10.82 27.22 11.17
CA ALA A 66 9.37 27.36 11.37
C ALA A 66 8.57 26.59 10.30
N ASN A 67 8.97 26.69 9.04
CA ASN A 67 8.30 25.99 7.93
C ASN A 67 8.50 24.47 8.01
N ILE A 68 9.69 24.02 8.39
CA ILE A 68 9.99 22.59 8.57
C ILE A 68 9.12 22.00 9.69
N LEU A 69 9.09 22.65 10.86
CA LEU A 69 8.25 22.20 11.96
C LEU A 69 6.75 22.28 11.63
N GLY A 70 6.33 23.30 10.88
CA GLY A 70 4.96 23.43 10.39
C GLY A 70 4.54 22.27 9.49
N VAL A 71 5.34 21.95 8.48
CA VAL A 71 5.07 20.82 7.55
C VAL A 71 5.11 19.48 8.29
N LEU A 72 6.10 19.26 9.15
CA LEU A 72 6.18 18.02 9.94
C LEU A 72 4.96 17.85 10.85
N SER A 73 4.50 18.92 11.48
CA SER A 73 3.27 18.91 12.30
C SER A 73 2.03 18.58 11.47
N LEU A 74 1.88 19.17 10.28
CA LEU A 74 0.77 18.86 9.37
C LEU A 74 0.77 17.40 8.93
N ILE A 75 1.94 16.86 8.57
CA ILE A 75 2.10 15.45 8.21
C ILE A 75 1.73 14.57 9.42
N PHE A 76 2.27 14.86 10.59
CA PHE A 76 1.99 14.11 11.81
C PHE A 76 0.49 14.08 12.14
N TRP A 77 -0.16 15.24 12.20
CA TRP A 77 -1.59 15.33 12.48
C TRP A 77 -2.46 14.71 11.39
N SER A 78 -2.07 14.84 10.12
CA SER A 78 -2.75 14.17 9.01
C SER A 78 -2.71 12.65 9.16
N LEU A 79 -1.55 12.06 9.45
CA LEU A 79 -1.43 10.61 9.67
C LEU A 79 -2.24 10.16 10.88
N VAL A 80 -2.19 10.89 12.00
CA VAL A 80 -2.97 10.57 13.21
C VAL A 80 -4.48 10.63 12.91
N ILE A 81 -4.96 11.72 12.32
CA ILE A 81 -6.40 11.91 12.08
C ILE A 81 -6.90 10.94 11.00
N VAL A 82 -6.17 10.78 9.90
CA VAL A 82 -6.62 9.93 8.80
C VAL A 82 -6.46 8.46 9.19
N ILE A 83 -5.26 7.98 9.48
CA ILE A 83 -4.99 6.55 9.65
C ILE A 83 -5.47 6.04 11.01
N SER A 84 -5.31 6.82 12.08
CA SER A 84 -5.73 6.36 13.40
C SER A 84 -7.20 6.66 13.64
N VAL A 85 -7.64 7.92 13.51
CA VAL A 85 -9.02 8.27 13.89
C VAL A 85 -10.03 7.85 12.81
N LYS A 86 -9.92 8.36 11.59
CA LYS A 86 -10.90 8.09 10.51
C LYS A 86 -10.96 6.61 10.16
N TYR A 87 -9.81 5.96 9.97
CA TYR A 87 -9.80 4.55 9.56
C TYR A 87 -10.28 3.61 10.67
N LEU A 88 -9.85 3.79 11.94
CA LEU A 88 -10.31 2.91 13.02
C LEU A 88 -11.79 3.13 13.38
N VAL A 89 -12.24 4.39 13.43
CA VAL A 89 -13.60 4.71 13.89
C VAL A 89 -14.64 4.52 12.79
N PHE A 90 -14.32 4.83 11.53
CA PHE A 90 -15.30 4.77 10.45
C PHE A 90 -15.08 3.56 9.54
N VAL A 91 -13.88 3.41 8.99
CA VAL A 91 -13.63 2.42 7.92
C VAL A 91 -13.66 0.99 8.46
N LEU A 92 -13.09 0.73 9.64
CA LEU A 92 -13.17 -0.60 10.26
C LEU A 92 -14.55 -0.94 10.81
N HIS A 93 -15.41 0.06 11.09
CA HIS A 93 -16.78 -0.18 11.54
C HIS A 93 -17.76 -0.39 10.38
N ALA A 94 -17.43 0.14 9.20
CA ALA A 94 -18.20 -0.06 7.99
C ALA A 94 -17.74 -1.32 7.25
N ASP A 95 -17.80 -2.46 7.95
CA ASP A 95 -17.51 -3.77 7.38
C ASP A 95 -18.74 -4.39 6.69
N ASN A 96 -18.48 -5.28 5.72
CA ASN A 96 -19.49 -6.15 5.14
C ASN A 96 -19.04 -7.61 5.34
N HIS A 97 -19.58 -8.28 6.36
CA HIS A 97 -19.19 -9.65 6.72
C HIS A 97 -17.68 -9.82 7.02
N GLY A 98 -17.06 -8.82 7.64
CA GLY A 98 -15.64 -8.85 7.98
C GLY A 98 -14.68 -8.49 6.84
N GLU A 99 -15.19 -8.13 5.65
CA GLU A 99 -14.39 -7.48 4.61
C GLU A 99 -14.54 -5.95 4.72
N GLY A 100 -13.41 -5.23 4.74
CA GLY A 100 -13.38 -3.76 4.80
C GLY A 100 -12.94 -3.11 3.49
N GLY A 101 -13.15 -1.79 3.38
CA GLY A 101 -12.65 -0.98 2.26
C GLY A 101 -13.71 -0.60 1.22
N ILE A 102 -13.27 0.10 0.17
CA ILE A 102 -14.17 0.69 -0.85
C ILE A 102 -14.98 -0.39 -1.58
N LEU A 103 -14.40 -1.57 -1.83
CA LEU A 103 -15.10 -2.70 -2.45
C LEU A 103 -16.21 -3.24 -1.54
N SER A 104 -15.95 -3.34 -0.23
CA SER A 104 -16.95 -3.75 0.76
C SER A 104 -18.06 -2.73 0.92
N LEU A 105 -17.75 -1.43 0.90
CA LEU A 105 -18.73 -0.34 0.91
C LEU A 105 -19.59 -0.34 -0.37
N THR A 106 -18.98 -0.62 -1.52
CA THR A 106 -19.70 -0.76 -2.80
C THR A 106 -20.61 -2.00 -2.76
N ALA A 107 -20.14 -3.10 -2.18
CA ALA A 107 -20.91 -4.33 -1.98
C ALA A 107 -22.01 -4.19 -0.92
N LEU A 108 -21.86 -3.31 0.07
CA LEU A 108 -22.87 -2.98 1.10
C LEU A 108 -23.90 -1.97 0.58
N ALA A 109 -23.56 -1.16 -0.43
CA ALA A 109 -24.51 -0.30 -1.14
C ALA A 109 -25.35 -1.05 -2.19
N THR A 110 -24.87 -2.21 -2.65
CA THR A 110 -25.53 -3.07 -3.65
C THR A 110 -26.89 -3.66 -3.20
N PRO A 111 -27.13 -4.03 -1.91
CA PRO A 111 -28.40 -4.57 -1.43
C PRO A 111 -29.44 -3.49 -1.12
N ILE A 112 -29.08 -2.19 -1.15
CA ILE A 112 -30.03 -1.10 -0.95
C ILE A 112 -30.97 -1.11 -2.14
N LYS A 113 -32.21 -1.62 -1.95
CA LYS A 113 -33.26 -1.56 -2.97
C LYS A 113 -33.55 -0.08 -3.26
N PRO A 114 -33.14 0.46 -4.41
CA PRO A 114 -33.40 1.87 -4.71
C PRO A 114 -34.91 2.04 -4.90
N SER A 115 -35.49 3.01 -4.20
CA SER A 115 -36.91 3.35 -4.25
C SER A 115 -37.29 3.96 -5.61
N GLY A 116 -36.31 4.51 -6.35
CA GLY A 116 -36.49 5.08 -7.68
C GLY A 116 -35.35 4.85 -8.69
N LYS A 117 -35.65 5.06 -9.99
CA LYS A 117 -34.67 4.98 -11.09
C LYS A 117 -33.50 5.96 -10.93
N SER A 118 -33.72 7.10 -10.27
CA SER A 118 -32.69 8.13 -10.01
C SER A 118 -31.69 7.67 -8.95
N GLU A 119 -32.17 7.13 -7.83
CA GLU A 119 -31.32 6.59 -6.75
C GLU A 119 -30.45 5.44 -7.25
N ARG A 120 -30.99 4.54 -8.08
CA ARG A 120 -30.19 3.46 -8.69
C ARG A 120 -29.04 4.01 -9.54
N ARG A 121 -29.29 5.06 -10.34
CA ARG A 121 -28.25 5.69 -11.15
C ARG A 121 -27.20 6.36 -10.28
N LEU A 122 -27.61 7.04 -9.21
CA LEU A 122 -26.69 7.68 -8.26
C LEU A 122 -25.80 6.65 -7.55
N LEU A 123 -26.36 5.53 -7.08
CA LEU A 123 -25.60 4.46 -6.43
C LEU A 123 -24.56 3.84 -7.38
N ILE A 124 -24.96 3.56 -8.63
CA ILE A 124 -24.03 3.06 -9.67
C ILE A 124 -22.94 4.10 -9.98
N ALA A 125 -23.30 5.38 -10.12
CA ALA A 125 -22.34 6.44 -10.38
C ALA A 125 -21.32 6.59 -9.24
N MET A 126 -21.78 6.55 -7.99
CA MET A 126 -20.92 6.58 -6.80
C MET A 126 -19.98 5.37 -6.74
N GLY A 127 -20.47 4.17 -7.07
CA GLY A 127 -19.66 2.96 -7.13
C GLY A 127 -18.57 3.01 -8.21
N ILE A 128 -18.93 3.43 -9.43
CA ILE A 128 -17.97 3.61 -10.53
C ILE A 128 -16.95 4.69 -10.17
N PHE A 129 -17.39 5.79 -9.57
CA PHE A 129 -16.51 6.88 -9.13
C PHE A 129 -15.51 6.41 -8.06
N GLY A 130 -15.97 5.68 -7.05
CA GLY A 130 -15.10 5.09 -6.03
C GLY A 130 -14.10 4.08 -6.59
N ALA A 131 -14.54 3.21 -7.50
CA ALA A 131 -13.65 2.26 -8.18
C ALA A 131 -12.59 2.96 -9.04
N ALA A 132 -12.96 4.03 -9.75
CA ALA A 132 -12.04 4.82 -10.56
C ALA A 132 -10.98 5.53 -9.70
N LEU A 133 -11.37 6.08 -8.53
CA LEU A 133 -10.42 6.67 -7.58
C LEU A 133 -9.45 5.63 -7.03
N LEU A 134 -9.93 4.45 -6.65
CA LEU A 134 -9.08 3.36 -6.16
C LEU A 134 -8.11 2.86 -7.24
N TYR A 135 -8.57 2.76 -8.49
CA TYR A 135 -7.72 2.38 -9.61
C TYR A 135 -6.65 3.45 -9.91
N GLY A 136 -7.02 4.73 -9.84
CA GLY A 136 -6.10 5.84 -9.99
C GLY A 136 -5.00 5.84 -8.93
N ASP A 137 -5.39 5.69 -7.66
CA ASP A 137 -4.45 5.62 -6.53
C ASP A 137 -3.47 4.45 -6.69
N GLY A 138 -3.98 3.25 -7.01
CA GLY A 138 -3.14 2.07 -7.25
C GLY A 138 -2.18 2.19 -8.43
N MET A 139 -2.46 3.05 -9.41
CA MET A 139 -1.58 3.30 -10.56
C MET A 139 -0.54 4.40 -10.27
N ILE A 140 -0.91 5.44 -9.54
CA ILE A 140 -0.07 6.62 -9.29
C ILE A 140 1.02 6.32 -8.26
N THR A 141 0.68 5.61 -7.19
CA THR A 141 1.56 5.40 -6.04
C THR A 141 2.90 4.73 -6.39
N PRO A 142 2.96 3.64 -7.20
CA PRO A 142 4.23 3.05 -7.60
C PRO A 142 5.12 4.03 -8.39
N ALA A 143 4.52 4.85 -9.25
CA ALA A 143 5.25 5.80 -10.06
C ALA A 143 5.85 6.93 -9.21
N ILE A 144 5.05 7.53 -8.32
CA ILE A 144 5.51 8.62 -7.46
C ILE A 144 6.55 8.12 -6.45
N SER A 145 6.34 6.95 -5.84
CA SER A 145 7.27 6.41 -4.84
C SER A 145 8.66 6.11 -5.43
N ILE A 146 8.73 5.51 -6.62
CA ILE A 146 10.02 5.22 -7.29
C ILE A 146 10.67 6.52 -7.78
N LEU A 147 9.90 7.45 -8.34
CA LEU A 147 10.44 8.74 -8.77
C LEU A 147 11.01 9.52 -7.58
N GLY A 148 10.28 9.60 -6.47
CA GLY A 148 10.73 10.25 -5.24
C GLY A 148 11.99 9.60 -4.65
N ALA A 149 12.13 8.28 -4.73
CA ALA A 149 13.35 7.58 -4.34
C ALA A 149 14.54 7.94 -5.25
N MET A 150 14.34 7.99 -6.57
CA MET A 150 15.38 8.36 -7.54
C MET A 150 15.79 9.83 -7.43
N GLU A 151 14.85 10.72 -7.14
CA GLU A 151 15.13 12.12 -6.85
C GLU A 151 15.80 12.33 -5.48
N GLY A 152 15.53 11.45 -4.51
CA GLY A 152 16.26 11.42 -3.24
C GLY A 152 17.75 11.14 -3.45
N LEU A 153 18.08 10.27 -4.41
CA LEU A 153 19.47 9.94 -4.74
C LEU A 153 20.26 11.13 -5.30
N THR A 154 19.61 12.08 -5.98
CA THR A 154 20.29 13.26 -6.53
C THR A 154 20.78 14.23 -5.45
N VAL A 155 20.25 14.13 -4.22
CA VAL A 155 20.76 14.86 -3.05
C VAL A 155 22.18 14.41 -2.69
N ALA A 156 22.48 13.11 -2.84
CA ALA A 156 23.80 12.55 -2.57
C ALA A 156 24.76 12.72 -3.75
N THR A 157 24.28 12.68 -4.99
CA THR A 157 25.13 12.86 -6.18
C THR A 157 24.35 13.47 -7.37
N PRO A 158 24.67 14.69 -7.82
CA PRO A 158 23.96 15.35 -8.92
C PRO A 158 24.22 14.74 -10.31
N LEU A 159 25.16 13.79 -10.43
CA LEU A 159 25.43 13.05 -11.68
C LEU A 159 24.20 12.31 -12.22
N PHE A 160 23.24 11.96 -11.36
CA PHE A 160 22.06 11.20 -11.77
C PHE A 160 20.91 12.06 -12.31
N ASN A 161 20.99 13.39 -12.30
CA ASN A 161 19.87 14.28 -12.67
C ASN A 161 19.26 13.97 -14.05
N SER A 162 20.07 13.73 -15.07
CA SER A 162 19.58 13.39 -16.42
C SER A 162 19.08 11.95 -16.55
N TYR A 163 19.39 11.09 -15.59
CA TYR A 163 19.06 9.66 -15.60
C TYR A 163 17.90 9.29 -14.66
N VAL A 164 17.40 10.22 -13.84
CA VAL A 164 16.27 9.98 -12.91
C VAL A 164 15.06 9.39 -13.64
N VAL A 165 14.59 10.04 -14.72
CA VAL A 165 13.40 9.62 -15.46
C VAL A 165 13.62 8.28 -16.19
N PRO A 166 14.70 8.09 -16.98
CA PRO A 166 14.97 6.80 -17.63
C PRO A 166 15.09 5.63 -16.65
N ILE A 167 15.79 5.83 -15.53
CA ILE A 167 15.97 4.78 -14.52
C ILE A 167 14.63 4.46 -13.84
N THR A 168 13.82 5.48 -13.51
CA THR A 168 12.47 5.27 -12.94
C THR A 168 11.61 4.41 -13.85
N ILE A 169 11.56 4.71 -15.15
CA ILE A 169 10.83 3.92 -16.14
C ILE A 169 11.36 2.49 -16.20
N ALA A 170 12.69 2.31 -16.23
CA ALA A 170 13.32 1.00 -16.24
C ALA A 170 12.99 0.18 -14.99
N ILE A 171 12.99 0.79 -13.80
CA ILE A 171 12.61 0.15 -12.53
C ILE A 171 11.15 -0.26 -12.57
N ILE A 172 10.23 0.62 -12.99
CA ILE A 172 8.80 0.30 -13.11
C ILE A 172 8.61 -0.89 -14.05
N VAL A 173 9.17 -0.85 -15.26
CA VAL A 173 9.06 -1.96 -16.22
C VAL A 173 9.61 -3.25 -15.63
N ALA A 174 10.79 -3.22 -15.00
CA ALA A 174 11.38 -4.39 -14.38
C ALA A 174 10.51 -4.95 -13.24
N LEU A 175 9.99 -4.11 -12.36
CA LEU A 175 9.11 -4.51 -11.26
C LEU A 175 7.83 -5.16 -11.78
N PHE A 176 7.17 -4.57 -12.79
CA PHE A 176 5.96 -5.14 -13.39
C PHE A 176 6.23 -6.47 -14.12
N LEU A 177 7.37 -6.58 -14.81
CA LEU A 177 7.81 -7.85 -15.43
C LEU A 177 8.02 -8.95 -14.38
N VAL A 178 8.61 -8.63 -13.22
CA VAL A 178 8.79 -9.59 -12.13
C VAL A 178 7.46 -9.93 -11.46
N GLN A 179 6.58 -8.93 -11.24
CA GLN A 179 5.25 -9.11 -10.64
C GLN A 179 4.33 -9.99 -11.51
N SER A 180 4.46 -9.94 -12.84
CA SER A 180 3.70 -10.79 -13.77
C SER A 180 3.89 -12.30 -13.55
N ARG A 181 4.99 -12.71 -12.90
CA ARG A 181 5.28 -14.12 -12.57
C ARG A 181 4.71 -14.56 -11.23
N GLY A 182 4.03 -13.67 -10.51
CA GLY A 182 3.37 -13.91 -9.24
C GLY A 182 3.85 -12.99 -8.12
N THR A 183 2.91 -12.49 -7.32
CA THR A 183 3.16 -11.55 -6.21
C THR A 183 3.60 -12.23 -4.92
N ALA A 184 3.41 -13.55 -4.81
CA ALA A 184 3.70 -14.32 -3.60
C ALA A 184 5.19 -14.34 -3.22
N GLY A 185 6.09 -14.29 -4.21
CA GLY A 185 7.54 -14.20 -3.96
C GLY A 185 7.98 -12.82 -3.46
N ILE A 186 7.40 -11.77 -4.05
CA ILE A 186 7.73 -10.38 -3.77
C ILE A 186 7.26 -9.99 -2.37
N GLY A 187 6.04 -10.39 -1.98
CA GLY A 187 5.49 -10.10 -0.65
C GLY A 187 6.34 -10.64 0.51
N LYS A 188 7.02 -11.77 0.32
CA LYS A 188 7.93 -12.36 1.32
C LYS A 188 9.19 -11.55 1.56
N VAL A 189 9.68 -10.83 0.55
CA VAL A 189 10.87 -9.97 0.63
C VAL A 189 10.51 -8.58 1.15
N PHE A 190 9.34 -8.07 0.75
CA PHE A 190 8.87 -6.75 1.17
C PHE A 190 8.74 -6.63 2.69
N GLY A 191 8.12 -7.60 3.36
CA GLY A 191 7.94 -7.58 4.83
C GLY A 191 9.22 -7.28 5.61
N PRO A 192 10.28 -8.11 5.47
CA PRO A 192 11.57 -7.88 6.11
C PRO A 192 12.23 -6.55 5.72
N VAL A 193 12.17 -6.16 4.44
CA VAL A 193 12.78 -4.91 3.96
C VAL A 193 12.11 -3.70 4.62
N THR A 194 10.78 -3.66 4.66
CA THR A 194 10.02 -2.58 5.32
C THR A 194 10.33 -2.52 6.82
N LEU A 195 10.50 -3.68 7.47
CA LEU A 195 10.86 -3.74 8.89
C LEU A 195 12.26 -3.17 9.15
N VAL A 196 13.25 -3.54 8.32
CA VAL A 196 14.60 -2.97 8.40
C VAL A 196 14.56 -1.46 8.19
N TRP A 197 13.80 -1.00 7.19
CA TRP A 197 13.66 0.43 6.89
C TRP A 197 13.07 1.21 8.07
N PHE A 198 11.96 0.75 8.67
CA PHE A 198 11.40 1.38 9.86
C PHE A 198 12.35 1.33 11.06
N ALA A 199 13.09 0.25 11.24
CA ALA A 199 14.08 0.15 12.31
C ALA A 199 15.20 1.19 12.14
N VAL A 200 15.66 1.41 10.90
CA VAL A 200 16.65 2.46 10.58
C VAL A 200 16.08 3.84 10.88
N LEU A 201 14.84 4.14 10.47
CA LEU A 201 14.20 5.43 10.78
C LEU A 201 14.03 5.65 12.29
N ALA A 202 13.63 4.62 13.02
CA ALA A 202 13.49 4.69 14.47
C ALA A 202 14.84 4.95 15.15
N ALA A 203 15.90 4.26 14.73
CA ALA A 203 17.25 4.46 15.27
C ALA A 203 17.77 5.88 14.99
N LEU A 204 17.63 6.36 13.74
CA LEU A 204 18.01 7.73 13.36
C LEU A 204 17.20 8.78 14.13
N GLY A 205 15.90 8.52 14.33
CA GLY A 205 15.03 9.39 15.11
C GLY A 205 15.46 9.47 16.58
N ILE A 206 15.78 8.34 17.21
CA ILE A 206 16.28 8.30 18.59
C ILE A 206 17.63 9.00 18.72
N MET A 207 18.54 8.84 17.75
CA MET A 207 19.84 9.51 17.76
C MET A 207 19.75 11.04 17.63
N GLN A 208 18.67 11.54 17.03
CA GLN A 208 18.47 12.96 16.74
C GLN A 208 17.75 13.69 17.89
N ILE A 209 17.11 12.96 18.81
CA ILE A 209 16.48 13.47 20.05
C ILE A 209 17.54 13.65 21.13
#